data_AF-A0A6A4V431-F1
#
_entry.id   AF-A0A6A4V431-F1
#
_cell.length_a   1.000
_cell.length_b   1.000
_cell.length_c   1.000
_cell.angle_alpha   90.00
_cell.angle_beta   90.00
_cell.angle_gamma   90.00
#
_symmetry.space_group_name_H-M   'P 1'
#
loop_
_entity.id
_entity.type
_entity.pdbx_description
1 polymer ?
#
loop_
_entity_poly.entity_id
_entity_poly.type
_entity_poly.pdbx_seq_one_letter_code
_entity_poly.pdbx_strand_id
1 'polypeptide(L)'
;MDKLKSNKGGTLLEIVLILTVVFGLTSLWMKPNQLRTLSSNEFISSLIHTQMMALYLRENIELTTDVISEYPVRFNGSGNVNMGQTISFGRIKIVIMLGTGRVHEKRVHDD
;
A
#
# COMPACT_ATOMS: atom_id res chain seq x y z
N MET A 1 31.77 15.22 -51.47
CA MET A 1 30.81 15.12 -50.35
C MET A 1 30.24 13.71 -50.38
N ASP A 2 30.77 12.84 -49.51
CA ASP A 2 30.35 11.45 -49.45
C ASP A 2 28.94 11.35 -48.88
N LYS A 3 28.05 10.73 -49.67
CA LYS A 3 26.69 10.41 -49.25
C LYS A 3 26.74 9.25 -48.27
N LEU A 4 26.59 9.55 -46.98
CA LEU A 4 26.24 8.56 -45.96
C LEU A 4 24.89 7.93 -46.34
N LYS A 5 24.94 6.74 -46.94
CA LYS A 5 23.76 5.89 -47.12
C LYS A 5 23.26 5.50 -45.73
N SER A 6 22.18 6.16 -45.30
CA SER A 6 21.44 5.82 -44.10
C SER A 6 20.93 4.37 -44.20
N ASN A 7 21.60 3.46 -43.49
CA ASN A 7 21.21 2.07 -43.35
C ASN A 7 20.06 1.98 -42.33
N LYS A 8 18.82 2.19 -42.80
CA LYS A 8 17.59 2.21 -42.00
C LYS A 8 17.42 1.00 -41.05
N GLY A 9 17.98 -0.16 -41.41
CA GLY A 9 17.95 -1.36 -40.57
C GLY A 9 18.88 -1.31 -39.36
N GLY A 10 20.04 -0.65 -39.48
CA GLY A 10 20.96 -0.43 -38.36
C GLY A 10 20.37 0.55 -37.34
N THR A 11 19.66 1.57 -37.82
CA THR A 11 19.01 2.58 -36.97
C THR A 11 17.93 1.97 -36.07
N LEU A 12 17.22 0.94 -36.53
CA LEU A 12 16.18 0.27 -35.75
C LEU A 12 16.78 -0.57 -34.62
N LEU A 13 17.89 -1.26 -34.89
CA LEU A 13 18.61 -2.06 -33.90
C LEU A 13 19.26 -1.19 -32.82
N GLU A 14 19.77 -0.02 -33.21
CA GLU A 14 20.33 0.98 -32.32
C GLU A 14 19.25 1.55 -31.37
N ILE A 15 18.05 1.83 -31.88
CA ILE A 15 16.91 2.29 -31.07
C ILE A 15 16.47 1.21 -30.05
N VAL A 16 16.40 -0.06 -30.45
CA VAL A 16 16.05 -1.16 -29.54
C VAL A 16 17.08 -1.31 -28.44
N LEU A 17 18.37 -1.18 -28.78
CA LEU A 17 19.45 -1.25 -27.81
C LEU A 17 19.37 -0.10 -26.79
N ILE A 18 19.12 1.12 -27.26
CA ILE A 18 18.92 2.29 -26.39
C ILE A 18 17.72 2.08 -25.45
N LEU A 19 16.58 1.61 -25.96
CA LEU A 19 15.39 1.34 -25.14
C LEU A 19 15.67 0.29 -24.06
N THR A 20 16.45 -0.74 -24.38
CA THR A 20 16.81 -1.80 -23.42
C THR A 20 17.67 -1.26 -22.28
N VAL A 21 18.66 -0.40 -22.61
CA VAL A 21 19.52 0.24 -21.62
C VAL A 21 18.72 1.21 -20.74
N VAL A 22 17.84 2.03 -21.34
CA VAL A 22 16.99 2.97 -20.59
C VAL A 22 16.02 2.22 -19.68
N PHE A 23 15.44 1.10 -20.13
CA PHE A 23 14.56 0.27 -19.31
C PHE A 23 15.32 -0.37 -18.13
N GLY A 24 16.53 -0.89 -18.36
CA GLY A 24 17.37 -1.43 -17.29
C GLY A 24 17.75 -0.38 -16.24
N LEU A 25 18.15 0.82 -16.68
CA LEU A 25 18.51 1.93 -15.79
C LEU A 25 17.32 2.43 -14.96
N THR A 26 16.13 2.51 -15.57
CA THR A 26 14.92 2.95 -14.87
C THR A 26 14.39 1.89 -13.90
N SER A 27 14.55 0.60 -14.21
CA SER A 27 14.16 -0.50 -13.31
C SER A 27 14.96 -0.53 -12.01
N LEU A 28 16.20 -0.03 -11.98
CA LEU A 28 17.01 0.08 -10.76
C LEU A 28 16.51 1.14 -9.78
N TRP A 29 15.72 2.10 -10.25
CA TRP A 29 15.17 3.20 -9.45
C TRP A 29 13.74 2.94 -8.98
N MET A 30 13.07 1.92 -9.54
CA MET A 30 11.82 1.43 -8.99
C MET A 30 12.12 0.69 -7.69
N LYS A 31 11.71 1.29 -6.55
CA LYS A 31 11.67 0.58 -5.28
C LYS A 31 10.89 -0.72 -5.50
N PRO A 32 11.35 -1.86 -4.97
CA PRO A 32 10.57 -3.07 -5.04
C PRO A 32 9.22 -2.77 -4.39
N ASN A 33 8.15 -2.82 -5.18
CA ASN A 33 6.80 -2.85 -4.67
C ASN A 33 6.68 -4.16 -3.91
N GLN A 34 7.10 -4.15 -2.65
CA GLN A 34 6.81 -5.23 -1.72
C GLN A 34 5.29 -5.21 -1.59
N LEU A 35 4.64 -6.06 -2.38
CA LEU A 35 3.28 -6.50 -2.14
C LEU A 35 3.31 -7.27 -0.81
N ARG A 36 3.43 -6.53 0.30
CA ARG A 36 3.18 -7.08 1.62
C ARG A 36 1.70 -7.37 1.66
N THR A 37 1.36 -8.62 1.35
CA THR A 37 0.07 -9.18 1.72
C THR A 37 0.03 -9.26 3.24
N LEU A 38 -0.38 -8.16 3.87
CA LEU A 38 -0.60 -8.12 5.30
C LEU A 38 -1.69 -9.14 5.64
N SER A 39 -1.42 -10.05 6.56
CA SER A 39 -2.45 -10.97 7.02
C SER A 39 -3.48 -10.22 7.88
N SER A 40 -4.72 -10.71 7.92
CA SER A 40 -5.79 -10.14 8.76
C SER A 40 -5.38 -10.04 10.23
N ASN A 41 -4.59 -11.01 10.72
CA ASN A 41 -4.13 -11.06 12.10
C ASN A 41 -3.06 -10.00 12.40
N GLU A 42 -2.14 -9.77 11.48
CA GLU A 42 -1.14 -8.70 11.60
C GLU A 42 -1.81 -7.33 11.56
N PHE A 43 -2.83 -7.16 10.72
CA PHE A 43 -3.64 -5.94 10.69
C PHE A 43 -4.29 -5.66 12.06
N ILE A 44 -4.99 -6.65 12.61
CA ILE A 44 -5.68 -6.52 13.92
C ILE A 44 -4.66 -6.23 15.02
N SER A 45 -3.51 -6.91 15.01
CA SER A 45 -2.46 -6.71 16.00
C SER A 45 -1.89 -5.29 15.94
N SER A 46 -1.63 -4.78 14.73
CA SER A 46 -1.18 -3.40 14.52
C SER A 46 -2.23 -2.40 14.99
N LEU A 47 -3.51 -2.64 14.70
CA LEU A 47 -4.61 -1.78 15.12
C LEU A 47 -4.71 -1.70 16.65
N ILE A 48 -4.71 -2.84 17.34
CA ILE A 48 -4.75 -2.91 18.81
C ILE A 48 -3.54 -2.22 19.41
N HIS A 49 -2.36 -2.43 18.85
CA HIS A 49 -1.13 -1.79 19.32
C HIS A 49 -1.19 -0.26 19.21
N THR A 50 -1.60 0.26 18.05
CA THR A 50 -1.75 1.70 17.83
C THR A 50 -2.80 2.31 18.77
N GLN A 51 -3.93 1.63 18.97
CA GLN A 51 -4.95 2.07 19.92
C GLN A 51 -4.43 2.13 21.36
N MET A 52 -3.71 1.08 21.81
CA MET A 52 -3.09 1.06 23.13
C MET A 52 -2.05 2.16 23.30
N MET A 53 -1.26 2.44 22.26
CA MET A 53 -0.29 3.53 22.31
C MET A 53 -0.96 4.90 22.39
N ALA A 54 -2.05 5.12 21.66
CA ALA A 54 -2.81 6.37 21.75
C ALA A 54 -3.37 6.59 23.16
N LEU A 55 -3.93 5.53 23.76
CA LEU A 55 -4.41 5.54 25.15
C LEU A 55 -3.29 5.81 26.17
N TYR A 56 -2.13 5.17 25.99
CA TYR A 56 -1.01 5.30 26.91
C TYR A 56 -0.36 6.70 26.84
N LEU A 57 -0.09 7.20 25.63
CA LEU A 57 0.54 8.51 25.41
C LEU A 57 -0.46 9.67 25.54
N ARG A 58 -1.77 9.38 25.52
CA ARG A 58 -2.86 10.38 25.47
C ARG A 58 -2.77 11.33 24.27
N GLU A 59 -2.21 10.83 23.17
CA GLU A 59 -1.97 11.58 21.95
C GLU A 59 -2.73 10.98 20.77
N ASN A 60 -2.79 11.73 19.67
CA ASN A 60 -3.33 11.22 18.41
C ASN A 60 -2.25 10.40 17.70
N ILE A 61 -2.51 9.11 17.50
CA ILE A 61 -1.58 8.21 16.81
C ILE A 61 -2.24 7.63 15.56
N GLU A 62 -1.49 7.64 14.48
CA GLU A 62 -1.92 7.15 13.17
C GLU A 62 -1.61 5.66 13.01
N LEU A 63 -2.56 4.92 12.43
CA LEU A 63 -2.37 3.53 12.04
C LEU A 63 -1.62 3.49 10.71
N THR A 64 -0.31 3.30 10.78
CA THR A 64 0.55 3.20 9.60
C THR A 64 0.51 1.78 9.04
N THR A 65 -0.23 1.57 7.95
CA THR A 65 -0.32 0.28 7.28
C THR A 65 -0.56 0.47 5.79
N ASP A 66 0.11 -0.35 4.98
CA ASP A 66 0.04 -0.31 3.51
C ASP A 66 -1.37 -0.62 2.96
N VAL A 67 -2.26 -1.13 3.80
CA VAL A 67 -3.64 -1.48 3.46
C VAL A 67 -4.58 -0.26 3.48
N ILE A 68 -4.18 0.83 4.14
CA ILE A 68 -4.97 2.05 4.28
C ILE A 68 -4.39 3.10 3.33
N SER A 69 -4.90 3.16 2.09
CA SER A 69 -4.29 4.00 1.05
C SER A 69 -4.87 5.41 0.92
N GLU A 70 -6.12 5.64 1.36
CA GLU A 70 -6.85 6.85 0.96
C GLU A 70 -7.09 7.83 2.11
N TYR A 71 -7.39 7.32 3.31
CA TYR A 71 -7.57 8.15 4.50
C TYR A 71 -7.00 7.45 5.74
N PRO A 72 -6.04 8.07 6.45
CA PRO A 72 -5.38 7.42 7.59
C PRO A 72 -6.29 7.35 8.82
N VAL A 73 -6.45 6.13 9.34
CA VAL A 73 -7.16 5.85 10.60
C VAL A 73 -6.30 6.36 11.75
N ARG A 74 -6.83 7.29 12.55
CA ARG A 74 -6.16 7.88 13.72
C ARG A 74 -6.95 7.60 14.98
N PHE A 75 -6.24 7.13 16.00
CA PHE A 75 -6.74 6.95 17.36
C PHE A 75 -6.39 8.17 18.19
N ASN A 76 -7.32 8.66 18.98
CA ASN A 76 -7.06 9.73 19.94
C ASN A 76 -6.69 9.18 21.33
N GLY A 77 -6.33 10.07 22.25
CA GLY A 77 -5.97 9.71 23.64
C GLY A 77 -7.08 9.07 24.47
N SER A 78 -8.32 9.03 23.96
CA SER A 78 -9.45 8.30 24.57
C SER A 78 -9.71 6.95 23.89
N GLY A 79 -8.87 6.55 22.94
CA GLY A 79 -9.02 5.33 22.16
C GLY A 79 -10.08 5.41 21.06
N ASN A 80 -10.59 6.62 20.78
CA ASN A 80 -11.59 6.83 19.74
C ASN A 80 -10.95 7.03 18.36
N VAL A 81 -11.65 6.60 17.34
CA VAL A 81 -11.20 6.65 15.94
C VAL A 81 -11.87 7.79 15.17
N ASN A 82 -11.08 8.48 14.35
CA ASN A 82 -11.53 9.59 13.49
C ASN A 82 -12.45 9.16 12.33
N MET A 83 -12.31 7.95 11.80
CA MET A 83 -13.13 7.42 10.71
C MET A 83 -13.46 5.94 10.90
N GLY A 84 -14.67 5.52 10.52
CA GLY A 84 -14.96 4.11 10.33
C GLY A 84 -14.42 3.64 8.99
N GLN A 85 -13.89 2.42 8.91
CA GLN A 85 -13.36 1.86 7.67
C GLN A 85 -13.64 0.37 7.60
N THR A 86 -13.90 -0.15 6.41
CA THR A 86 -13.99 -1.60 6.16
C THR A 86 -12.85 -2.01 5.24
N ILE A 87 -12.09 -3.02 5.65
CA ILE A 87 -10.94 -3.54 4.92
C ILE A 87 -11.21 -5.01 4.58
N SER A 88 -10.98 -5.38 3.32
CA SER A 88 -11.23 -6.73 2.81
C SER A 88 -9.94 -7.51 2.66
N PHE A 89 -9.84 -8.62 3.38
CA PHE A 89 -8.78 -9.64 3.29
C PHE A 89 -9.38 -10.90 2.67
N GLY A 90 -9.56 -10.91 1.34
CA GLY A 90 -10.22 -12.02 0.64
C GLY A 90 -11.66 -12.23 1.13
N ARG A 91 -11.92 -13.38 1.77
CA ARG A 91 -13.25 -13.74 2.35
C ARG A 91 -13.52 -13.12 3.72
N ILE A 92 -12.54 -12.45 4.32
CA ILE A 92 -12.65 -11.81 5.62
C ILE A 92 -12.79 -10.30 5.44
N LYS A 93 -13.80 -9.71 6.05
CA LYS A 93 -13.95 -8.25 6.13
C LYS A 93 -13.70 -7.81 7.56
N ILE A 94 -12.79 -6.87 7.74
CA ILE A 94 -12.53 -6.23 9.02
C ILE A 94 -13.20 -4.86 9.01
N VAL A 95 -14.17 -4.67 9.91
CA VAL A 95 -14.91 -3.40 10.04
C VAL A 95 -14.42 -2.68 11.29
N ILE A 96 -13.87 -1.48 11.11
CA ILE A 96 -13.49 -0.54 12.15
C ILE A 96 -14.65 0.43 12.34
N MET A 97 -15.25 0.43 13.54
CA MET A 97 -16.36 1.32 13.85
C MET A 97 -15.89 2.75 14.18
N LEU A 98 -16.58 3.73 13.61
CA LEU A 98 -16.39 5.14 13.96
C LEU A 98 -16.64 5.37 15.47
N GLY A 99 -15.89 6.29 16.08
CA GLY A 99 -16.00 6.57 17.50
C GLY A 99 -15.22 5.55 18.29
N THR A 100 -15.83 4.42 18.67
CA THR A 100 -15.20 3.46 19.61
C THR A 100 -13.96 2.73 19.10
N GLY A 101 -13.73 2.71 17.78
CA GLY A 101 -12.65 1.93 17.18
C GLY A 101 -12.81 0.41 17.31
N ARG A 102 -13.99 -0.07 17.70
CA ARG A 102 -14.28 -1.50 17.80
C ARG A 102 -14.10 -2.18 16.44
N VAL A 103 -13.48 -3.35 16.49
CA VAL A 103 -13.17 -4.17 15.32
C VAL A 103 -14.12 -5.36 15.27
N HIS A 104 -14.80 -5.53 14.14
CA HIS A 104 -15.63 -6.70 13.87
C HIS A 104 -15.09 -7.46 12.66
N GLU A 105 -14.85 -8.77 12.84
CA GLU A 105 -14.57 -9.69 11.73
C GLU A 105 -15.91 -10.20 11.16
N LYS A 106 -16.16 -9.94 9.89
CA LYS A 106 -17.28 -10.52 9.15
C LYS A 106 -16.75 -11.45 8.07
N ARG A 107 -17.03 -12.75 8.20
CA ARG A 107 -16.79 -13.72 7.13
C ARG A 107 -17.87 -13.58 6.08
N VAL A 108 -17.46 -13.36 4.83
CA VAL A 108 -18.39 -13.39 3.69
C VAL A 108 -18.63 -14.86 3.39
N HIS A 109 -19.86 -15.34 3.61
CA HIS A 109 -20.32 -16.58 2.99
C HIS A 109 -20.69 -16.25 1.53
N ASP A 110 -20.15 -17.04 0.61
CA ASP A 110 -20.55 -17.02 -0.79
C ASP A 110 -21.97 -17.62 -0.83
N ASP A 111 -22.99 -16.76 -0.97
CA ASP A 111 -24.37 -17.17 -1.32
C ASP A 111 -24.43 -17.49 -2.83
#